data_AF-A0A7C3CCL0-F1
#
_entry.id   AF-A0A7C3CCL0-F1
#
_cell.length_a   1.000
_cell.length_b   1.000
_cell.length_c   1.000
_cell.angle_alpha   90.00
_cell.angle_beta   90.00
_cell.angle_gamma   90.00
#
_symmetry.space_group_name_H-M   'P 1'
#
loop_
_entity.id
_entity.type
_entity.pdbx_description
1 polymer ?
#
loop_
_entity_poly.entity_id
_entity_poly.type
_entity_poly.pdbx_seq_one_letter_code
_entity_poly.pdbx_strand_id
1 'polypeptide(L)'
;LRVEHKLAEAEVYIRRALQIRPASVTARYQMASINLALGNLEEARRGLESVVRDAPGFIEAHAQLASVYYRLGRKEDGKRQRDLILKLTAEKRERELEAQRRKQESRP
;
A
#
# COMPACT_ATOMS: atom_id res chain seq x y z
N LEU A 1 -13.05 -21.10 3.39
CA LEU A 1 -12.83 -21.78 4.68
C LEU A 1 -11.45 -21.55 5.32
N ARG A 2 -10.29 -22.02 4.79
CA ARG A 2 -8.98 -21.80 5.49
C ARG A 2 -8.44 -20.36 5.43
N VAL A 3 -8.77 -19.61 4.37
CA VAL A 3 -8.29 -18.23 4.18
C VAL A 3 -9.08 -17.25 5.06
N GLU A 4 -10.40 -17.39 5.12
CA GLU A 4 -11.27 -16.53 5.94
C GLU A 4 -10.94 -16.61 7.43
N HIS A 5 -10.63 -17.80 7.95
CA HIS A 5 -10.24 -17.98 9.35
C HIS A 5 -8.94 -17.21 9.68
N LYS A 6 -7.94 -17.27 8.79
CA LYS A 6 -6.68 -16.53 8.97
C LYS A 6 -6.87 -15.02 8.85
N LEU A 7 -7.79 -14.57 8.00
CA LEU A 7 -8.12 -13.16 7.84
C LEU A 7 -8.83 -12.61 9.08
N ALA A 8 -9.75 -13.39 9.68
CA ALA A 8 -10.44 -13.00 10.90
C ALA A 8 -9.48 -12.88 12.10
N GLU A 9 -8.54 -13.81 12.25
CA GLU A 9 -7.49 -13.71 13.27
C GLU A 9 -6.59 -12.48 13.03
N ALA A 10 -6.12 -12.29 11.79
CA ALA A 10 -5.29 -11.14 11.42
C ALA A 10 -6.00 -9.81 11.70
N GLU A 11 -7.30 -9.74 11.42
CA GLU A 11 -8.12 -8.56 11.70
C GLU A 11 -8.13 -8.21 13.19
N VAL A 12 -8.26 -9.19 14.08
CA VAL A 12 -8.22 -8.97 15.53
C VAL A 12 -6.87 -8.38 15.97
N TYR A 13 -5.76 -8.93 15.48
CA TYR A 13 -4.42 -8.42 15.80
C TYR A 13 -4.20 -7.01 15.26
N ILE A 14 -4.64 -6.73 14.04
CA ILE A 14 -4.49 -5.41 13.41
C ILE A 14 -5.37 -4.37 14.11
N ARG A 15 -6.61 -4.72 14.51
CA ARG A 15 -7.46 -3.81 15.30
C ARG A 15 -6.80 -3.45 16.63
N ARG A 16 -6.20 -4.41 17.34
CA ARG A 16 -5.41 -4.13 18.56
C ARG A 16 -4.21 -3.24 18.26
N ALA A 17 -3.49 -3.49 17.17
CA ALA A 17 -2.38 -2.65 16.75
C ALA A 17 -2.83 -1.20 16.46
N LEU A 18 -4.01 -1.02 15.86
CA LEU A 18 -4.61 0.29 15.59
C LEU A 18 -5.13 0.97 16.87
N GLN A 19 -5.56 0.21 17.89
CA GLN A 19 -5.89 0.79 19.20
C GLN A 19 -4.64 1.37 19.89
N ILE A 20 -3.49 0.71 19.77
CA ILE A 20 -2.23 1.16 20.37
C ILE A 20 -1.59 2.27 19.53
N ARG A 21 -1.63 2.14 18.21
CA ARG A 21 -1.06 3.12 17.25
C ARG A 21 -2.04 3.42 16.13
N PRO A 22 -3.01 4.33 16.36
CA PRO A 22 -4.02 4.70 15.35
C PRO A 22 -3.42 5.26 14.07
N ALA A 23 -2.29 5.95 14.17
CA ALA A 23 -1.61 6.56 13.03
C ALA A 23 -0.77 5.58 12.20
N SER A 24 -0.64 4.31 12.60
CA SER A 24 0.22 3.35 11.91
C SER A 24 -0.25 3.11 10.48
N VAL A 25 0.51 3.63 9.51
CA VAL A 25 0.26 3.46 8.07
C VAL A 25 0.26 1.97 7.71
N THR A 26 1.22 1.20 8.24
CA THR A 26 1.33 -0.24 8.00
C THR A 26 0.12 -1.02 8.50
N ALA A 27 -0.38 -0.71 9.71
CA ALA A 27 -1.56 -1.39 10.25
C ALA A 27 -2.83 -1.04 9.45
N ARG A 28 -2.98 0.23 9.04
CA ARG A 28 -4.09 0.66 8.16
C ARG A 28 -4.04 -0.01 6.80
N TYR A 29 -2.85 -0.15 6.21
CA TYR A 29 -2.64 -0.89 4.97
C TYR A 29 -3.05 -2.35 5.11
N GLN A 30 -2.60 -3.04 6.15
CA GLN A 30 -2.94 -4.45 6.37
C GLN A 30 -4.46 -4.64 6.57
N MET A 31 -5.13 -3.73 7.29
CA MET A 31 -6.58 -3.75 7.42
C MET A 31 -7.29 -3.59 6.06
N ALA A 32 -6.81 -2.70 5.21
CA ALA A 32 -7.37 -2.51 3.88
C ALA A 32 -7.13 -3.73 2.96
N SER A 33 -5.97 -4.38 3.07
CA SER A 33 -5.68 -5.65 2.38
C SER A 33 -6.59 -6.79 2.82
N ILE A 34 -6.93 -6.86 4.11
CA ILE A 34 -7.93 -7.83 4.61
C ILE A 34 -9.29 -7.55 3.99
N ASN A 35 -9.75 -6.29 3.99
CA ASN A 35 -11.00 -5.91 3.34
C ASN A 35 -11.02 -6.29 1.85
N LEU A 36 -9.90 -6.11 1.14
CA LEU A 36 -9.77 -6.52 -0.26
C LEU A 36 -9.92 -8.04 -0.44
N ALA A 37 -9.29 -8.82 0.45
CA ALA A 37 -9.36 -10.27 0.43
C ALA A 37 -10.75 -10.81 0.77
N LEU A 38 -11.49 -10.11 1.65
CA LEU A 38 -12.88 -10.41 2.00
C LEU A 38 -13.88 -9.93 0.93
N GLY A 39 -13.44 -9.16 -0.07
CA GLY A 39 -14.32 -8.62 -1.12
C GLY A 39 -15.01 -7.31 -0.75
N ASN A 40 -14.69 -6.72 0.41
CA ASN A 40 -15.17 -5.41 0.85
C ASN A 40 -14.41 -4.30 0.09
N LEU A 41 -14.70 -4.17 -1.20
CA LEU A 41 -13.93 -3.32 -2.12
C LEU A 41 -13.98 -1.84 -1.76
N GLU A 42 -15.13 -1.36 -1.28
CA GLU A 42 -15.31 0.04 -0.90
C GLU A 42 -14.54 0.40 0.38
N GLU A 43 -14.54 -0.48 1.38
CA GLU A 43 -13.75 -0.34 2.61
C GLU A 43 -12.25 -0.41 2.30
N ALA A 44 -11.84 -1.37 1.47
CA ALA A 44 -10.47 -1.49 1.00
C ALA A 44 -10.01 -0.21 0.28
N ARG A 45 -10.87 0.33 -0.61
CA ARG A 45 -10.61 1.59 -1.32
C ARG A 45 -10.36 2.73 -0.35
N ARG A 46 -11.29 2.99 0.57
CA ARG A 46 -11.18 4.10 1.55
C ARG A 46 -9.94 3.95 2.42
N GLY A 47 -9.65 2.73 2.88
CA GLY A 47 -8.45 2.42 3.67
C GLY A 47 -7.17 2.70 2.90
N LEU A 48 -7.06 2.22 1.66
CA LEU A 48 -5.88 2.43 0.82
C LEU A 48 -5.72 3.89 0.37
N GLU A 49 -6.81 4.61 0.08
CA GLU A 49 -6.80 6.05 -0.21
C GLU A 49 -6.22 6.86 0.97
N SER A 50 -6.54 6.48 2.22
CA SER A 50 -5.94 7.09 3.40
C SER A 50 -4.45 6.74 3.54
N VAL A 51 -4.07 5.50 3.24
CA VAL A 51 -2.66 5.06 3.30
C VAL A 51 -1.79 5.81 2.30
N VAL A 52 -2.22 5.94 1.03
CA VAL A 52 -1.43 6.65 0.01
C VAL A 52 -1.40 8.16 0.22
N ARG A 53 -2.39 8.72 0.93
CA ARG A 53 -2.38 10.13 1.33
C ARG A 53 -1.29 10.42 2.36
N ASP A 54 -1.16 9.54 3.36
CA ASP A 54 -0.21 9.72 4.45
C ASP A 54 1.18 9.21 4.10
N ALA A 55 1.28 8.25 3.18
CA ALA A 55 2.53 7.74 2.65
C ALA A 55 2.50 7.68 1.10
N PRO A 56 2.68 8.82 0.42
CA PRO A 56 2.67 8.89 -1.06
C PRO A 56 3.75 8.04 -1.74
N GLY A 57 4.82 7.68 -1.01
CA GLY A 57 5.88 6.81 -1.51
C GLY A 57 5.59 5.31 -1.35
N PHE A 58 4.43 4.92 -0.82
CA PHE A 58 4.13 3.53 -0.52
C PHE A 58 3.60 2.80 -1.77
N ILE A 59 4.54 2.30 -2.58
CA ILE A 59 4.27 1.68 -3.89
C ILE A 59 3.27 0.52 -3.79
N GLU A 60 3.41 -0.34 -2.78
CA GLU A 60 2.53 -1.49 -2.56
C GLU A 60 1.08 -1.08 -2.25
N ALA A 61 0.87 0.08 -1.62
CA ALA A 61 -0.46 0.64 -1.37
C ALA A 61 -1.09 1.16 -2.67
N HIS A 62 -0.32 1.85 -3.51
CA HIS A 62 -0.78 2.26 -4.84
C HIS A 62 -1.15 1.05 -5.72
N ALA A 63 -0.38 -0.05 -5.65
CA ALA A 63 -0.65 -1.27 -6.41
C ALA A 63 -1.97 -1.92 -6.00
N GLN A 64 -2.22 -2.06 -4.69
CA GLN A 64 -3.51 -2.59 -4.21
C GLN A 64 -4.67 -1.64 -4.54
N LEU A 65 -4.47 -0.32 -4.44
CA LEU A 65 -5.50 0.65 -4.76
C LEU A 65 -5.87 0.60 -6.25
N ALA A 66 -4.89 0.42 -7.14
CA ALA A 66 -5.14 0.19 -8.55
C ALA A 66 -6.02 -1.05 -8.78
N SER A 67 -5.68 -2.17 -8.13
CA SER A 67 -6.45 -3.42 -8.20
C SER A 67 -7.90 -3.22 -7.73
N VAL A 68 -8.09 -2.54 -6.59
CA VAL A 68 -9.41 -2.18 -6.05
C VAL A 68 -10.21 -1.35 -7.05
N TYR A 69 -9.62 -0.30 -7.62
CA TYR A 69 -10.30 0.54 -8.61
C TYR A 69 -10.73 -0.25 -9.85
N TYR A 70 -9.90 -1.17 -10.35
CA TYR A 70 -10.30 -2.03 -11.47
C TYR A 70 -11.47 -2.96 -11.11
N ARG A 71 -11.47 -3.54 -9.91
CA ARG A 71 -12.57 -4.39 -9.44
C ARG A 71 -13.87 -3.60 -9.22
N LEU A 72 -13.77 -2.31 -8.91
CA LEU A 72 -14.91 -1.38 -8.82
C LEU A 72 -15.34 -0.78 -10.17
N GLY A 73 -14.70 -1.15 -11.28
CA GLY A 73 -14.99 -0.60 -12.62
C GLY A 73 -14.43 0.81 -12.86
N ARG A 74 -13.72 1.40 -11.90
CA ARG A 74 -13.10 2.73 -11.96
C ARG A 74 -11.75 2.69 -12.68
N LYS A 75 -11.76 2.30 -13.96
CA LYS A 75 -10.55 2.02 -14.75
C LYS A 75 -9.58 3.21 -14.84
N GLU A 76 -10.10 4.42 -15.00
CA GLU A 76 -9.29 5.64 -15.06
C GLU A 76 -8.51 5.87 -13.76
N ASP A 77 -9.15 5.64 -12.62
CA ASP A 77 -8.53 5.83 -11.32
C ASP A 77 -7.45 4.76 -11.09
N GLY A 78 -7.73 3.51 -11.49
CA GLY A 78 -6.74 2.44 -11.48
C GLY A 78 -5.53 2.73 -12.35
N LYS A 79 -5.75 3.29 -13.55
CA LYS A 79 -4.66 3.72 -14.45
C LYS A 79 -3.81 4.81 -13.82
N ARG A 80 -4.42 5.84 -13.22
CA ARG A 80 -3.69 6.89 -12.51
C ARG A 80 -2.79 6.33 -11.40
N GLN A 81 -3.26 5.35 -10.64
CA GLN A 81 -2.44 4.71 -9.62
C GLN A 81 -1.24 3.94 -10.22
N ARG A 82 -1.43 3.26 -11.36
CA ARG A 82 -0.32 2.59 -12.07
C ARG A 82 0.71 3.57 -12.58
N ASP A 83 0.27 4.71 -13.12
CA ASP A 83 1.18 5.75 -13.62
C ASP A 83 2.01 6.33 -12.46
N LEU A 84 1.42 6.50 -11.28
CA LEU A 84 2.13 6.90 -10.06
C LEU A 84 3.16 5.87 -9.63
N ILE A 85 2.83 4.57 -9.68
CA ILE A 85 3.79 3.49 -9.36
C ILE A 85 5.04 3.57 -10.24
N LEU A 86 4.87 3.80 -11.54
CA LEU A 86 5.99 3.93 -12.48
C LEU A 86 6.88 5.12 -12.11
N LYS A 87 6.29 6.27 -11.80
CA LYS A 87 7.02 7.47 -11.35
C LYS A 87 7.79 7.22 -10.06
N LEU A 88 7.13 6.70 -9.04
CA LEU A 88 7.75 6.41 -7.74
C LEU A 88 8.88 5.39 -7.83
N THR A 89 8.73 4.38 -8.69
CA THR A 89 9.76 3.35 -8.90
C THR A 89 10.98 3.95 -9.61
N ALA A 90 10.76 4.82 -10.61
CA ALA A 90 11.84 5.53 -11.29
C ALA A 90 12.60 6.44 -10.32
N GLU A 91 11.89 7.27 -9.55
CA GLU A 91 12.47 8.15 -8.53
C GLU A 91 13.27 7.37 -7.47
N LYS A 92 12.72 6.25 -6.99
CA LYS A 92 13.41 5.39 -6.01
C LYS A 92 14.70 4.81 -6.59
N ARG A 93 14.66 4.31 -7.83
CA ARG A 93 15.83 3.75 -8.52
C ARG A 93 16.91 4.80 -8.74
N GLU A 94 16.54 6.01 -9.15
CA GLU A 94 17.48 7.11 -9.32
C GLU A 94 18.17 7.47 -8.00
N ARG A 95 17.41 7.62 -6.91
CA ARG A 95 17.97 7.87 -5.57
C ARG A 95 18.91 6.76 -5.10
N GLU A 96 18.58 5.50 -5.36
CA GLU A 96 19.44 4.36 -5.03
C GLU A 96 20.75 4.39 -5.81
N LEU A 97 20.69 4.69 -7.12
CA LEU A 97 21.87 4.82 -7.96
C LEU A 97 22.77 5.98 -7.53
N GLU A 98 22.18 7.13 -7.20
CA GLU A 98 22.92 8.28 -6.67
C GLU A 98 23.59 7.96 -5.34
N ALA A 99 22.87 7.32 -4.42
CA ALA A 99 23.42 6.88 -3.14
C ALA A 99 24.58 5.89 -3.32
N GLN A 100 24.50 5.01 -4.32
CA GLN A 100 25.54 4.04 -4.64
C GLN A 100 26.79 4.71 -5.25
N ARG A 101 26.61 5.68 -6.16
CA ARG A 101 27.71 6.48 -6.72
C ARG A 101 28.47 7.24 -5.63
N ARG A 102 27.75 7.94 -4.75
CA ARG A 102 28.37 8.66 -3.62
C ARG A 102 29.17 7.74 -2.69
N LYS A 103 28.70 6.50 -2.45
CA LYS A 103 29.43 5.50 -1.65
C LYS A 103 30.68 4.95 -2.35
N GLN A 104 30.70 4.91 -3.68
CA GLN A 104 31.86 4.48 -4.46
C GLN A 104 32.92 5.57 -4.54
N GLU A 105 32.51 6.84 -4.66
CA GLU A 105 33.41 8.01 -4.71
C GLU A 105 34.05 8.34 -3.35
N SER A 106 33.46 7.88 -2.24
CA SER A 106 33.95 8.10 -0.86
C SER A 106 34.81 6.96 -0.31
N ARG A 107 35.08 5.92 -1.11
CA ARG A 107 36.02 4.85 -0.74
C ARG A 107 37.46 5.29 -1.09
N PRO A 108 38.36 5.40 -0.11
CA PRO A 108 39.76 5.73 -0.34
C PRO A 108 40.53 4.61 -1.03
#